data_AF-A0A3E2CMI8-F1
#
_entry.id   AF-A0A3E2CMI8-F1
#
_cell.length_a   1.000
_cell.length_b   1.000
_cell.length_c   1.000
_cell.angle_alpha   90.00
_cell.angle_beta   90.00
_cell.angle_gamma   90.00
#
_symmetry.space_group_name_H-M   'P 1'
#
loop_
_entity.id
_entity.type
_entity.pdbx_description
1 polymer ?
#
loop_
_entity_poly.entity_id
_entity_poly.type
_entity_poly.pdbx_seq_one_letter_code
_entity_poly.pdbx_strand_id
1 'polypeptide(L)'
;MNNKIIKKVISLVVAFVATIGLFAGTVTAQAVDKGTAEVKKYPLSLDMDIALDPGYSHTYPGGAWQDMKNIEIMWKNLPITVEEENGNKIEVEKKLKSGCERFVGNFTIGQKLTITIDTNSIPEGYHISHEKDRKYISRESGYSKFTITYHLDEDGKPIPLRISFGKLNVKFDLQGGSIDGKSGTITKTVKKNNTVDFPQNPTKDNLVFGGWYTELPDIAAYEKLGIAGKRYYWNKKSLFSDYNCDLVQWNDKKLDPLGDYQFLLRAQWNARATFNANGGVFNDKNENTKDEVTTIVGKKITIAQAPTREDYQFLNWVDAAGKTYKPGEEYTLNANTVFTAKWKQIRSTVTFKNGDKTQTVKVETGKAIDTDALKDQSMPKNPTKDGYTFKEWNTKADGKGKAFTGTTLVNSDLTVYAIFTKNLKPAPTPDPILPAPFEPESGMENPLSVPESQTPETKQELSSAPKSEHEHNTAHEYVKSPVVEHKTEKHVPAMPKTGESASVVVLISALGFAIAGFAVVRLRRVFEAKSVR
;
A
#
# COMPACT_ATOMS: atom_id res chain seq x y z
N MET A 1 17.35 56.67 23.07
CA MET A 1 18.06 57.04 21.81
C MET A 1 18.17 55.80 20.92
N ASN A 2 17.52 55.72 19.74
CA ASN A 2 17.85 54.64 18.78
C ASN A 2 17.51 54.90 17.28
N ASN A 3 16.63 55.86 16.95
CA ASN A 3 16.28 56.16 15.54
C ASN A 3 17.41 56.79 14.68
N LYS A 4 18.52 57.24 15.29
CA LYS A 4 19.70 57.75 14.54
C LYS A 4 20.59 56.63 13.99
N ILE A 5 20.56 55.43 14.58
CA ILE A 5 21.37 54.29 14.12
C ILE A 5 20.65 53.56 12.97
N ILE A 6 19.33 53.34 13.10
CA ILE A 6 18.51 52.67 12.07
C ILE A 6 18.56 53.43 10.73
N LYS A 7 18.48 54.78 10.74
CA LYS A 7 18.64 55.59 9.51
C LYS A 7 20.04 55.47 8.88
N LYS A 8 21.11 55.32 9.67
CA LYS A 8 22.47 55.10 9.12
C LYS A 8 22.62 53.72 8.47
N VAL A 9 22.02 52.67 9.03
CA VAL A 9 22.09 51.31 8.45
C VAL A 9 21.31 51.23 7.14
N ILE A 10 20.09 51.78 7.08
CA ILE A 10 19.30 51.79 5.84
C ILE A 10 19.98 52.63 4.75
N SER A 11 20.56 53.79 5.11
CA SER A 11 21.32 54.61 4.15
C SER A 11 22.56 53.92 3.61
N LEU A 12 23.21 53.04 4.39
CA LEU A 12 24.39 52.29 3.95
C LEU A 12 24.00 51.14 3.00
N VAL A 13 22.86 50.47 3.26
CA VAL A 13 22.34 49.39 2.40
C VAL A 13 21.87 49.94 1.05
N VAL A 14 21.18 51.09 1.02
CA VAL A 14 20.78 51.73 -0.25
C VAL A 14 22.00 52.23 -1.04
N ALA A 15 23.03 52.76 -0.37
CA ALA A 15 24.28 53.16 -1.03
C ALA A 15 25.03 51.96 -1.64
N PHE A 16 25.00 50.79 -1.00
CA PHE A 16 25.66 49.57 -1.50
C PHE A 16 24.91 48.93 -2.68
N VAL A 17 23.58 49.08 -2.74
CA VAL A 17 22.78 48.65 -3.91
C VAL A 17 22.96 49.62 -5.09
N ALA A 18 23.17 50.91 -4.84
CA ALA A 18 23.40 51.90 -5.89
C ALA A 18 24.77 51.79 -6.58
N THR A 19 25.84 51.39 -5.87
CA THR A 19 27.17 51.20 -6.48
C THR A 19 27.31 49.90 -7.28
N ILE A 20 26.49 48.87 -7.00
CA ILE A 20 26.42 47.66 -7.85
C ILE A 20 25.61 47.92 -9.13
N GLY A 21 24.67 48.89 -9.10
CA GLY A 21 23.86 49.29 -10.26
C GLY A 21 24.54 50.22 -11.27
N LEU A 22 25.78 50.70 -11.02
CA LEU A 22 26.43 51.73 -11.85
C LEU A 22 27.75 51.30 -12.53
N PHE A 23 27.98 49.99 -12.70
CA PHE A 23 29.05 49.46 -13.57
C PHE A 23 28.51 48.65 -14.77
N ALA A 24 27.23 48.83 -15.12
CA ALA A 24 26.63 48.38 -16.37
C ALA A 24 26.45 49.56 -17.35
N GLY A 25 27.55 50.29 -17.63
CA GLY A 25 27.52 51.50 -18.45
C GLY A 25 28.90 51.85 -19.02
N THR A 26 29.09 51.52 -20.30
CA THR A 26 30.12 52.08 -21.19
C THR A 26 31.54 52.22 -20.61
N VAL A 27 32.26 51.09 -20.50
CA VAL A 27 33.68 51.12 -20.89
C VAL A 27 33.73 50.62 -22.32
N THR A 28 34.00 51.52 -23.26
CA THR A 28 34.46 51.13 -24.60
C THR A 28 35.75 50.36 -24.43
N ALA A 29 35.69 49.03 -24.50
CA ALA A 29 36.88 48.22 -24.63
C ALA A 29 37.54 48.59 -25.96
N GLN A 30 38.60 49.41 -25.88
CA GLN A 30 39.75 49.19 -26.74
C GLN A 30 40.35 47.83 -26.34
N ALA A 31 39.66 46.77 -26.75
CA ALA A 31 40.30 45.49 -26.94
C ALA A 31 41.35 45.73 -28.02
N VAL A 32 42.60 45.89 -27.57
CA VAL A 32 43.74 45.48 -28.38
C VAL A 32 43.39 44.09 -28.88
N ASP A 33 43.42 43.90 -30.20
CA ASP A 33 43.06 42.65 -30.87
C ASP A 33 44.12 41.57 -30.60
N LYS A 34 44.19 41.14 -29.34
CA LYS A 34 44.67 39.82 -28.95
C LYS A 34 43.56 38.87 -29.37
N GLY A 35 43.56 38.54 -30.66
CA GLY A 35 42.55 37.70 -31.29
C GLY A 35 42.22 36.53 -30.38
N THR A 36 40.93 36.39 -30.07
CA THR A 36 40.44 35.27 -29.26
C THR A 36 40.95 33.99 -29.88
N ALA A 37 41.90 33.33 -29.22
CA ALA A 37 42.44 32.06 -29.70
C ALA A 37 41.26 31.13 -29.95
N GLU A 38 41.02 30.79 -31.23
CA GLU A 38 39.84 30.01 -31.60
C GLU A 38 39.82 28.74 -30.76
N VAL A 39 38.74 28.56 -29.98
CA VAL A 39 38.65 27.42 -29.07
C VAL A 39 38.58 26.17 -29.94
N LYS A 40 39.71 25.46 -30.02
CA LYS A 40 39.93 24.41 -31.01
C LYS A 40 38.83 23.35 -30.92
N LYS A 41 38.08 23.22 -32.01
CA LYS A 41 37.01 22.23 -32.16
C LYS A 41 37.54 20.98 -32.83
N TYR A 42 36.96 19.84 -32.49
CA TYR A 42 37.31 18.52 -33.02
C TYR A 42 36.05 17.80 -33.51
N PRO A 43 36.15 16.94 -34.53
CA PRO A 43 34.99 16.28 -35.13
C PRO A 43 34.38 15.25 -34.18
N LEU A 44 33.05 15.19 -34.13
CA LEU A 44 32.29 14.08 -33.57
C LEU A 44 31.58 13.32 -34.70
N SER A 45 31.84 12.03 -34.76
CA SER A 45 31.05 11.05 -35.51
C SER A 45 30.21 10.22 -34.54
N LEU A 46 29.04 9.78 -34.97
CA LEU A 46 28.34 8.63 -34.41
C LEU A 46 28.74 7.38 -35.18
N ASP A 47 28.78 6.24 -34.51
CA ASP A 47 29.20 4.95 -35.06
C ASP A 47 28.34 3.84 -34.45
N MET A 48 28.40 2.60 -34.96
CA MET A 48 27.56 1.51 -34.44
C MET A 48 28.27 0.16 -34.36
N ASP A 49 27.89 -0.64 -33.37
CA ASP A 49 28.02 -2.11 -33.41
C ASP A 49 26.62 -2.76 -33.37
N ILE A 50 26.50 -4.02 -33.78
CA ILE A 50 25.23 -4.76 -33.70
C ILE A 50 25.42 -6.24 -33.35
N ALA A 51 24.57 -6.77 -32.47
CA ALA A 51 24.41 -8.20 -32.24
C ALA A 51 23.27 -8.73 -33.13
N LEU A 52 23.62 -9.43 -34.22
CA LEU A 52 22.64 -9.99 -35.17
C LEU A 52 21.86 -11.19 -34.60
N ASP A 53 22.46 -11.89 -33.66
CA ASP A 53 21.96 -13.08 -32.97
C ASP A 53 22.19 -12.85 -31.46
N PRO A 54 21.21 -13.09 -30.56
CA PRO A 54 21.23 -12.55 -29.19
C PRO A 54 22.43 -12.78 -28.25
N GLY A 55 23.32 -13.78 -28.32
CA GLY A 55 23.55 -14.90 -29.25
C GLY A 55 25.03 -14.93 -29.63
N TYR A 56 25.55 -13.77 -30.02
CA TYR A 56 26.96 -13.47 -30.25
C TYR A 56 27.30 -12.07 -29.71
N SER A 57 28.59 -11.77 -29.56
CA SER A 57 29.07 -10.42 -29.27
C SER A 57 28.54 -9.40 -30.29
N HIS A 58 28.42 -8.14 -29.87
CA HIS A 58 28.29 -7.02 -30.81
C HIS A 58 29.43 -7.05 -31.83
N THR A 59 29.08 -6.94 -33.11
CA THR A 59 30.03 -6.91 -34.22
C THR A 59 30.02 -5.55 -34.90
N TYR A 60 31.22 -5.09 -35.29
CA TYR A 60 31.36 -3.88 -36.09
C TYR A 60 31.00 -4.20 -37.55
N PRO A 61 30.03 -3.51 -38.19
CA PRO A 61 29.57 -3.89 -39.53
C PRO A 61 30.63 -3.79 -40.64
N GLY A 62 31.68 -3.00 -40.41
CA GLY A 62 32.78 -2.81 -41.36
C GLY A 62 32.34 -2.12 -42.66
N GLY A 63 33.27 -2.08 -43.64
CA GLY A 63 33.02 -1.42 -44.93
C GLY A 63 32.22 -2.25 -45.94
N ALA A 64 32.00 -3.54 -45.70
CA ALA A 64 31.41 -4.44 -46.69
C ALA A 64 29.87 -4.49 -46.65
N TRP A 65 29.26 -4.38 -45.45
CA TRP A 65 27.82 -4.54 -45.21
C TRP A 65 27.16 -5.78 -45.85
N GLN A 66 27.96 -6.77 -46.23
CA GLN A 66 27.49 -8.00 -46.86
C GLN A 66 26.55 -8.70 -45.88
N ASP A 67 25.40 -9.10 -46.40
CA ASP A 67 24.27 -9.69 -45.66
C ASP A 67 23.61 -8.79 -44.57
N MET A 68 24.03 -7.52 -44.44
CA MET A 68 23.50 -6.54 -43.47
C MET A 68 22.82 -5.30 -44.09
N LYS A 69 22.49 -5.31 -45.39
CA LYS A 69 21.92 -4.13 -46.10
C LYS A 69 20.70 -3.49 -45.41
N ASN A 70 19.82 -4.28 -44.78
CA ASN A 70 18.67 -3.73 -44.06
C ASN A 70 19.08 -2.95 -42.81
N ILE A 71 20.15 -3.38 -42.13
CA ILE A 71 20.75 -2.68 -40.98
C ILE A 71 21.48 -1.43 -41.45
N GLU A 72 22.21 -1.49 -42.56
CA GLU A 72 22.84 -0.32 -43.19
C GLU A 72 21.81 0.76 -43.54
N ILE A 73 20.70 0.37 -44.18
CA ILE A 73 19.59 1.26 -44.54
C ILE A 73 18.94 1.84 -43.27
N MET A 74 18.74 1.04 -42.23
CA MET A 74 18.22 1.52 -40.95
C MET A 74 19.15 2.55 -40.33
N TRP A 75 20.44 2.23 -40.16
CA TRP A 75 21.40 3.12 -39.52
C TRP A 75 21.59 4.45 -40.25
N LYS A 76 21.63 4.44 -41.59
CA LYS A 76 21.66 5.65 -42.42
C LYS A 76 20.46 6.56 -42.16
N ASN A 77 19.26 5.98 -42.00
CA ASN A 77 18.00 6.72 -41.93
C ASN A 77 17.48 6.96 -40.50
N LEU A 78 18.06 6.29 -39.49
CA LEU A 78 17.70 6.44 -38.09
C LEU A 78 17.75 7.93 -37.68
N PRO A 79 16.64 8.54 -37.26
CA PRO A 79 16.65 9.94 -36.85
C PRO A 79 17.44 10.08 -35.54
N ILE A 80 18.49 10.90 -35.58
CA ILE A 80 19.30 11.22 -34.41
C ILE A 80 19.50 12.73 -34.41
N THR A 81 19.23 13.34 -33.26
CA THR A 81 19.42 14.77 -33.00
C THR A 81 20.44 14.94 -31.88
N VAL A 82 21.37 15.87 -32.06
CA VAL A 82 22.30 16.29 -31.01
C VAL A 82 21.97 17.72 -30.60
N GLU A 83 21.65 17.91 -29.33
CA GLU A 83 21.28 19.19 -28.72
C GLU A 83 22.45 19.71 -27.87
N GLU A 84 22.94 20.91 -28.19
CA GLU A 84 24.00 21.62 -27.46
C GLU A 84 23.44 22.33 -26.21
N GLU A 85 24.31 22.69 -25.25
CA GLU A 85 23.90 23.39 -24.00
C GLU A 85 23.20 24.76 -24.23
N ASN A 86 23.36 25.36 -25.40
CA ASN A 86 22.66 26.59 -25.82
C ASN A 86 21.27 26.34 -26.45
N GLY A 87 20.82 25.08 -26.53
CA GLY A 87 19.56 24.68 -27.16
C GLY A 87 19.61 24.53 -28.68
N ASN A 88 20.78 24.73 -29.32
CA ASN A 88 20.95 24.46 -30.74
C ASN A 88 20.79 22.96 -31.03
N LYS A 89 20.13 22.62 -32.15
CA LYS A 89 19.81 21.24 -32.52
C LYS A 89 20.38 20.90 -33.89
N ILE A 90 21.15 19.83 -33.91
CA ILE A 90 21.83 19.31 -35.10
C ILE A 90 21.17 17.97 -35.46
N GLU A 91 20.53 17.87 -36.63
CA GLU A 91 20.15 16.57 -37.21
C GLU A 91 21.42 15.91 -37.77
N VAL A 92 21.70 14.67 -37.36
CA VAL A 92 22.94 13.96 -37.72
C VAL A 92 22.92 13.53 -39.19
N GLU A 93 24.00 13.80 -39.93
CA GLU A 93 24.12 13.48 -41.35
C GLU A 93 23.75 12.01 -41.64
N LYS A 94 22.92 11.78 -42.66
CA LYS A 94 22.52 10.43 -43.13
C LYS A 94 23.59 9.77 -44.03
N LYS A 95 24.57 10.56 -44.47
CA LYS A 95 25.69 10.11 -45.30
C LYS A 95 26.73 9.43 -44.42
N LEU A 96 27.05 8.17 -44.74
CA LEU A 96 28.14 7.47 -44.07
C LEU A 96 29.51 8.04 -44.48
N LYS A 97 30.42 8.11 -43.53
CA LYS A 97 31.86 8.36 -43.68
C LYS A 97 32.59 7.12 -43.14
N SER A 98 33.81 6.87 -43.62
CA SER A 98 34.76 5.84 -43.13
C SER A 98 34.10 4.57 -42.53
N GLY A 99 33.56 3.68 -43.37
CA GLY A 99 32.83 2.50 -42.90
C GLY A 99 31.37 2.85 -42.58
N CYS A 100 30.99 2.83 -41.30
CA CYS A 100 29.62 3.10 -40.85
C CYS A 100 29.44 4.41 -40.05
N GLU A 101 30.44 5.28 -39.97
CA GLU A 101 30.30 6.53 -39.21
C GLU A 101 29.30 7.52 -39.83
N ARG A 102 28.57 8.26 -38.99
CA ARG A 102 27.71 9.41 -39.36
C ARG A 102 28.21 10.67 -38.67
N PHE A 103 28.57 11.69 -39.45
CA PHE A 103 29.12 12.92 -38.87
C PHE A 103 28.06 13.78 -38.20
N VAL A 104 28.43 14.38 -37.06
CA VAL A 104 27.58 15.30 -36.29
C VAL A 104 28.02 16.74 -36.51
N GLY A 105 29.30 17.05 -36.27
CA GLY A 105 29.79 18.42 -36.21
C GLY A 105 31.17 18.51 -35.55
N ASN A 106 31.64 19.73 -35.29
CA ASN A 106 32.89 19.98 -34.58
C ASN A 106 32.60 20.64 -33.23
N PHE A 107 33.14 20.09 -32.14
CA PHE A 107 32.82 20.47 -30.76
C PHE A 107 34.08 20.72 -29.93
N THR A 108 33.95 21.50 -28.85
CA THR A 108 35.06 21.77 -27.92
C THR A 108 35.13 20.71 -26.83
N ILE A 109 36.33 20.32 -26.40
CA ILE A 109 36.51 19.41 -25.26
C ILE A 109 35.79 19.96 -24.03
N GLY A 110 35.03 19.10 -23.33
CA GLY A 110 34.24 19.47 -22.15
C GLY A 110 32.82 19.97 -22.46
N GLN A 111 32.48 20.23 -23.73
CA GLN A 111 31.12 20.61 -24.13
C GLN A 111 30.13 19.47 -23.85
N LYS A 112 28.98 19.76 -23.25
CA LYS A 112 27.92 18.75 -23.13
C LYS A 112 27.03 18.70 -24.36
N LEU A 113 26.70 17.49 -24.77
CA LEU A 113 25.88 17.20 -25.94
C LEU A 113 24.81 16.19 -25.55
N THR A 114 23.54 16.51 -25.79
CA THR A 114 22.42 15.62 -25.53
C THR A 114 22.00 14.93 -26.82
N ILE A 115 22.30 13.64 -26.92
CA ILE A 115 21.91 12.80 -28.05
C ILE A 115 20.47 12.35 -27.80
N THR A 116 19.62 12.45 -28.82
CA THR A 116 18.26 11.87 -28.84
C THR A 116 18.10 11.05 -30.11
N ILE A 117 17.68 9.79 -29.97
CA ILE A 117 17.52 8.80 -31.04
C ILE A 117 16.03 8.46 -31.14
N ASP A 118 15.44 8.62 -32.33
CA ASP A 118 14.08 8.13 -32.56
C ASP A 118 14.09 6.60 -32.74
N THR A 119 13.76 5.90 -31.66
CA THR A 119 13.70 4.43 -31.66
C THR A 119 12.65 3.84 -32.61
N ASN A 120 11.71 4.63 -33.15
CA ASN A 120 10.64 4.08 -34.00
C ASN A 120 11.15 3.43 -35.30
N SER A 121 12.29 3.89 -35.81
CA SER A 121 12.94 3.36 -37.02
C SER A 121 13.87 2.17 -36.77
N ILE A 122 14.10 1.77 -35.52
CA ILE A 122 14.85 0.55 -35.20
C ILE A 122 13.98 -0.67 -35.58
N PRO A 123 14.55 -1.76 -36.14
CA PRO A 123 13.76 -2.90 -36.59
C PRO A 123 13.18 -3.65 -35.38
N GLU A 124 11.99 -4.23 -35.55
CA GLU A 124 11.34 -4.95 -34.45
C GLU A 124 12.21 -6.11 -33.91
N GLY A 125 12.23 -6.24 -32.59
CA GLY A 125 13.08 -7.18 -31.86
C GLY A 125 14.53 -6.71 -31.60
N TYR A 126 14.95 -5.58 -32.17
CA TYR A 126 16.20 -4.89 -31.77
C TYR A 126 15.89 -3.71 -30.84
N HIS A 127 16.87 -3.36 -30.01
CA HIS A 127 16.85 -2.19 -29.13
C HIS A 127 18.27 -1.59 -29.01
N ILE A 128 18.42 -0.40 -28.41
CA ILE A 128 19.74 0.19 -28.15
C ILE A 128 20.39 -0.52 -26.95
N SER A 129 21.60 -1.04 -27.13
CA SER A 129 22.35 -1.76 -26.10
C SER A 129 23.10 -0.83 -25.14
N HIS A 130 23.47 -1.33 -23.97
CA HIS A 130 24.43 -0.71 -23.06
C HIS A 130 25.74 -1.49 -23.05
N GLU A 131 26.84 -0.84 -23.43
CA GLU A 131 28.18 -1.44 -23.39
C GLU A 131 28.98 -0.94 -22.18
N LYS A 132 29.49 -1.88 -21.35
CA LYS A 132 30.42 -1.58 -20.23
C LYS A 132 31.63 -0.76 -20.66
N ASP A 133 32.15 -1.04 -21.85
CA ASP A 133 33.37 -0.44 -22.39
C ASP A 133 33.14 0.99 -22.93
N ARG A 134 31.88 1.45 -22.98
CA ARG A 134 31.49 2.78 -23.50
C ARG A 134 30.80 3.60 -22.41
N LYS A 135 31.51 4.61 -21.89
CA LYS A 135 31.09 5.46 -20.75
C LYS A 135 29.81 6.30 -20.97
N TYR A 136 29.19 6.27 -22.14
CA TYR A 136 28.25 7.29 -22.62
C TYR A 136 26.76 6.91 -22.51
N ILE A 137 26.42 5.66 -22.86
CA ILE A 137 25.05 5.16 -22.78
C ILE A 137 24.92 4.49 -21.43
N SER A 138 23.97 4.91 -20.60
CA SER A 138 23.75 4.32 -19.27
C SER A 138 22.28 4.09 -18.99
N ARG A 139 21.98 3.10 -18.13
CA ARG A 139 20.61 2.81 -17.67
C ARG A 139 19.96 4.02 -16.98
N GLU A 140 20.75 4.88 -16.34
CA GLU A 140 20.27 6.03 -15.56
C GLU A 140 19.92 7.23 -16.44
N SER A 141 20.67 7.42 -17.54
CA SER A 141 20.37 8.42 -18.57
C SER A 141 19.17 8.00 -19.42
N GLY A 142 18.99 6.69 -19.62
CA GLY A 142 18.10 6.13 -20.64
C GLY A 142 18.87 5.77 -21.91
N TYR A 143 18.30 4.88 -22.71
CA TYR A 143 18.97 4.32 -23.89
C TYR A 143 18.85 5.23 -25.13
N SER A 144 17.67 5.81 -25.35
CA SER A 144 17.36 6.62 -26.54
C SER A 144 17.60 8.13 -26.37
N LYS A 145 17.85 8.60 -25.15
CA LYS A 145 18.23 9.98 -24.87
C LYS A 145 19.24 10.02 -23.74
N PHE A 146 20.42 10.60 -23.97
CA PHE A 146 21.49 10.68 -22.98
C PHE A 146 22.41 11.88 -23.27
N THR A 147 23.10 12.36 -22.23
CA THR A 147 24.03 13.49 -22.33
C THR A 147 25.46 13.01 -22.16
N ILE A 148 26.33 13.38 -23.09
CA ILE A 148 27.78 13.13 -23.00
C ILE A 148 28.53 14.42 -22.68
N THR A 149 29.74 14.27 -22.15
CA THR A 149 30.76 15.32 -22.15
C THR A 149 31.79 14.96 -23.23
N TYR A 150 31.91 15.79 -24.26
CA TYR A 150 32.79 15.52 -25.40
C TYR A 150 34.27 15.54 -24.99
N HIS A 151 35.03 14.52 -25.42
CA HIS A 151 36.46 14.39 -25.15
C HIS A 151 37.20 13.65 -26.27
N LEU A 152 38.52 13.68 -26.20
CA LEU A 152 39.44 12.95 -27.08
C LEU A 152 39.98 11.72 -26.34
N ASP A 153 40.62 10.80 -27.05
CA ASP A 153 41.36 9.69 -26.41
C ASP A 153 42.65 10.16 -25.73
N GLU A 154 43.36 9.21 -25.12
CA GLU A 154 44.62 9.44 -24.41
C GLU A 154 45.74 9.94 -25.34
N ASP A 155 45.63 9.67 -26.66
CA ASP A 155 46.52 10.18 -27.71
C ASP A 155 46.10 11.57 -28.24
N GLY A 156 44.98 12.13 -27.78
CA GLY A 156 44.43 13.40 -28.25
C GLY A 156 43.74 13.33 -29.62
N LYS A 157 43.22 12.16 -30.02
CA LYS A 157 42.45 11.96 -31.26
C LYS A 157 40.94 11.96 -30.99
N PRO A 158 40.11 12.35 -31.98
CA PRO A 158 38.66 12.26 -31.87
C PRO A 158 38.20 10.80 -31.78
N ILE A 159 37.29 10.50 -30.85
CA ILE A 159 36.66 9.18 -30.71
C ILE A 159 35.23 9.25 -31.28
N PRO A 160 34.80 8.33 -32.14
CA PRO A 160 33.39 8.22 -32.51
C PRO A 160 32.54 7.78 -31.31
N LEU A 161 31.37 8.41 -31.14
CA LEU A 161 30.37 7.97 -30.16
C LEU A 161 29.62 6.76 -30.72
N ARG A 162 29.89 5.58 -30.15
CA ARG A 162 29.24 4.35 -30.60
C ARG A 162 27.85 4.16 -29.96
N ILE A 163 26.87 3.84 -30.81
CA ILE A 163 25.50 3.47 -30.47
C ILE A 163 25.30 2.03 -30.91
N SER A 164 25.27 1.11 -29.97
CA SER A 164 25.18 -0.32 -30.26
C SER A 164 23.74 -0.82 -30.21
N PHE A 165 23.44 -1.86 -30.98
CA PHE A 165 22.10 -2.45 -31.07
C PHE A 165 22.14 -3.94 -30.74
N GLY A 166 21.27 -4.36 -29.82
CA GLY A 166 21.19 -5.74 -29.36
C GLY A 166 19.80 -6.34 -29.54
N LYS A 167 19.69 -7.62 -29.18
CA LYS A 167 18.43 -8.38 -29.09
C LYS A 167 18.34 -9.04 -27.72
N LEU A 168 17.17 -9.06 -27.12
CA LEU A 168 16.96 -9.76 -25.85
C LEU A 168 15.54 -10.31 -25.77
N ASN A 169 15.43 -11.50 -25.20
CA ASN A 169 14.17 -12.10 -24.79
C ASN A 169 14.10 -12.14 -23.26
N VAL A 170 13.01 -11.62 -22.68
CA VAL A 170 12.71 -11.74 -21.26
C VAL A 170 11.83 -12.97 -21.06
N LYS A 171 12.28 -13.89 -20.20
CA LYS A 171 11.60 -15.15 -19.89
C LYS A 171 10.91 -15.01 -18.53
N PHE A 172 9.60 -15.20 -18.51
CA PHE A 172 8.76 -15.11 -17.32
C PHE A 172 8.43 -16.52 -16.83
N ASP A 173 9.03 -16.92 -15.72
CA ASP A 173 8.76 -18.18 -15.04
C ASP A 173 7.71 -17.97 -13.94
N LEU A 174 6.56 -18.63 -14.11
CA LEU A 174 5.40 -18.50 -13.23
C LEU A 174 5.60 -19.16 -11.85
N GLN A 175 6.69 -19.90 -11.64
CA GLN A 175 7.05 -20.55 -10.37
C GLN A 175 5.89 -21.39 -9.80
N GLY A 176 5.25 -22.17 -10.68
CA GLY A 176 4.10 -23.03 -10.37
C GLY A 176 2.77 -22.28 -10.15
N GLY A 177 2.66 -21.01 -10.57
CA GLY A 177 1.37 -20.36 -10.82
C GLY A 177 0.92 -20.53 -12.27
N SER A 178 -0.12 -19.79 -12.65
CA SER A 178 -0.69 -19.82 -14.00
C SER A 178 -1.18 -18.45 -14.48
N ILE A 179 -1.34 -18.30 -15.79
CA ILE A 179 -2.08 -17.19 -16.43
C ILE A 179 -3.11 -17.81 -17.35
N ASP A 180 -4.38 -17.43 -17.19
CA ASP A 180 -5.53 -18.01 -17.91
C ASP A 180 -5.53 -19.55 -17.89
N GLY A 181 -5.19 -20.13 -16.72
CA GLY A 181 -5.08 -21.57 -16.49
C GLY A 181 -3.81 -22.25 -17.04
N LYS A 182 -2.91 -21.52 -17.70
CA LYS A 182 -1.68 -22.06 -18.30
C LYS A 182 -0.46 -21.83 -17.39
N SER A 183 0.28 -22.89 -17.08
CA SER A 183 1.40 -22.90 -16.13
C SER A 183 2.81 -22.81 -16.77
N GLY A 184 2.90 -22.72 -18.09
CA GLY A 184 4.17 -22.66 -18.82
C GLY A 184 4.90 -21.32 -18.73
N THR A 185 6.22 -21.33 -18.93
CA THR A 185 7.02 -20.10 -19.05
C THR A 185 6.59 -19.28 -20.26
N ILE A 186 6.57 -17.94 -20.13
CA ILE A 186 6.23 -17.02 -21.21
C ILE A 186 7.49 -16.25 -21.62
N THR A 187 7.83 -16.25 -22.90
CA THR A 187 8.96 -15.45 -23.43
C THR A 187 8.44 -14.24 -24.21
N LYS A 188 9.07 -13.09 -24.02
CA LYS A 188 8.72 -11.82 -24.68
C LYS A 188 9.98 -11.09 -25.14
N THR A 189 10.01 -10.69 -26.40
CA THR A 189 11.13 -9.92 -26.97
C THR A 189 11.09 -8.47 -26.50
N VAL A 190 12.26 -7.91 -26.20
CA VAL A 190 12.41 -6.49 -25.88
C VAL A 190 12.14 -5.64 -27.12
N LYS A 191 11.44 -4.52 -26.92
CA LYS A 191 11.02 -3.58 -27.96
C LYS A 191 12.11 -2.54 -28.22
N LYS A 192 12.04 -1.90 -29.37
CA LYS A 192 12.92 -0.79 -29.80
C LYS A 192 13.13 0.35 -28.80
N ASN A 193 12.18 0.60 -27.91
CA ASN A 193 12.26 1.58 -26.83
C ASN A 193 12.77 0.99 -25.49
N ASN A 194 13.43 -0.18 -25.53
CA ASN A 194 13.95 -0.93 -24.39
C ASN A 194 12.88 -1.42 -23.38
N THR A 195 11.58 -1.36 -23.71
CA THR A 195 10.51 -1.92 -22.87
C THR A 195 10.18 -3.37 -23.26
N VAL A 196 9.46 -4.09 -22.40
CA VAL A 196 8.91 -5.42 -22.73
C VAL A 196 7.45 -5.50 -22.29
N ASP A 197 6.63 -6.23 -23.05
CA ASP A 197 5.24 -6.49 -22.67
C ASP A 197 5.18 -7.53 -21.56
N PHE A 198 5.20 -7.06 -20.32
CA PHE A 198 4.94 -7.88 -19.14
C PHE A 198 3.60 -8.63 -19.32
N PRO A 199 3.55 -9.93 -19.00
CA PRO A 199 2.29 -10.66 -18.99
C PRO A 199 1.37 -10.16 -17.86
N GLN A 200 0.11 -10.59 -17.87
CA GLN A 200 -0.80 -10.34 -16.74
C GLN A 200 -0.23 -10.93 -15.44
N ASN A 201 -0.68 -10.41 -14.30
CA ASN A 201 -0.27 -10.96 -13.01
C ASN A 201 -0.73 -12.43 -12.91
N PRO A 202 0.18 -13.40 -12.66
CA PRO A 202 -0.20 -14.79 -12.53
C PRO A 202 -0.99 -15.03 -11.25
N THR A 203 -1.79 -16.09 -11.26
CA THR A 203 -2.53 -16.59 -10.10
C THR A 203 -1.95 -17.92 -9.61
N LYS A 204 -2.08 -18.17 -8.31
CA LYS A 204 -1.72 -19.43 -7.66
C LYS A 204 -2.58 -19.63 -6.43
N ASP A 205 -3.08 -20.83 -6.23
CA ASP A 205 -4.08 -21.13 -5.20
C ASP A 205 -3.60 -20.74 -3.80
N ASN A 206 -4.49 -20.10 -3.05
CA ASN A 206 -4.26 -19.62 -1.69
C ASN A 206 -2.99 -18.75 -1.51
N LEU A 207 -2.52 -18.07 -2.56
CA LEU A 207 -1.35 -17.21 -2.54
C LEU A 207 -1.62 -15.86 -3.23
N VAL A 208 -0.72 -14.91 -3.02
CA VAL A 208 -0.77 -13.56 -3.58
C VAL A 208 0.48 -13.33 -4.43
N PHE A 209 0.30 -12.85 -5.66
CA PHE A 209 1.44 -12.50 -6.52
C PHE A 209 2.19 -11.29 -5.95
N GLY A 210 3.49 -11.47 -5.67
CA GLY A 210 4.36 -10.47 -5.06
C GLY A 210 5.18 -9.63 -6.06
N GLY A 211 5.07 -9.90 -7.37
CA GLY A 211 5.86 -9.24 -8.41
C GLY A 211 6.88 -10.15 -9.10
N TRP A 212 7.50 -9.63 -10.14
CA TRP A 212 8.55 -10.30 -10.92
C TRP A 212 9.93 -9.95 -10.38
N TYR A 213 10.80 -10.94 -10.15
CA TYR A 213 12.12 -10.72 -9.56
C TYR A 213 13.25 -11.52 -10.23
N THR A 214 14.46 -10.98 -10.11
CA THR A 214 15.74 -11.72 -10.17
C THR A 214 16.33 -11.79 -8.77
N GLU A 215 17.21 -12.75 -8.50
CA GLU A 215 17.82 -12.96 -7.18
C GLU A 215 19.26 -13.41 -7.36
N LEU A 216 20.19 -12.57 -6.90
CA LEU A 216 21.60 -12.85 -7.08
C LEU A 216 21.96 -14.19 -6.39
N PRO A 217 22.63 -15.10 -7.11
CA PRO A 217 23.02 -16.40 -6.59
C PRO A 217 24.00 -16.27 -5.42
N ASP A 218 24.06 -17.31 -4.60
CA ASP A 218 25.01 -17.39 -3.50
C ASP A 218 26.38 -17.84 -4.01
N ILE A 219 27.21 -16.87 -4.37
CA ILE A 219 28.56 -17.09 -4.93
C ILE A 219 29.57 -16.14 -4.28
N ALA A 220 30.82 -16.59 -4.15
CA ALA A 220 31.90 -15.86 -3.48
C ALA A 220 32.14 -14.43 -3.96
N ALA A 221 31.80 -14.09 -5.21
CA ALA A 221 31.86 -12.73 -5.71
C ALA A 221 30.79 -11.80 -5.08
N TYR A 222 29.59 -12.32 -4.83
CA TYR A 222 28.47 -11.58 -4.25
C TYR A 222 28.43 -11.67 -2.72
N GLU A 223 28.93 -12.75 -2.12
CA GLU A 223 29.21 -12.83 -0.67
C GLU A 223 30.17 -11.72 -0.23
N LYS A 224 31.31 -11.57 -0.91
CA LYS A 224 32.31 -10.50 -0.65
C LYS A 224 31.75 -9.08 -0.76
N LEU A 225 30.70 -8.89 -1.55
CA LEU A 225 30.01 -7.61 -1.74
C LEU A 225 28.79 -7.44 -0.81
N GLY A 226 28.44 -8.45 -0.01
CA GLY A 226 27.25 -8.42 0.85
C GLY A 226 25.91 -8.39 0.09
N ILE A 227 25.87 -8.92 -1.13
CA ILE A 227 24.69 -8.89 -2.02
C ILE A 227 24.21 -10.28 -2.49
N ALA A 228 24.80 -11.37 -1.99
CA ALA A 228 24.29 -12.72 -2.22
C ALA A 228 22.82 -12.85 -1.76
N GLY A 229 22.00 -13.58 -2.51
CA GLY A 229 20.56 -13.74 -2.25
C GLY A 229 19.72 -12.47 -2.43
N LYS A 230 20.29 -11.35 -2.88
CA LYS A 230 19.57 -10.07 -3.00
C LYS A 230 18.59 -10.09 -4.18
N ARG A 231 17.31 -9.84 -3.91
CA ARG A 231 16.25 -9.72 -4.91
C ARG A 231 16.19 -8.33 -5.54
N TYR A 232 15.98 -8.30 -6.86
CA TYR A 232 15.66 -7.09 -7.62
C TYR A 232 14.33 -7.29 -8.33
N TYR A 233 13.42 -6.32 -8.20
CA TYR A 233 12.07 -6.42 -8.77
C TYR A 233 11.93 -5.62 -10.06
N TRP A 234 11.17 -6.16 -10.99
CA TRP A 234 11.01 -5.67 -12.36
C TRP A 234 9.53 -5.49 -12.69
N ASN A 235 9.20 -4.49 -13.49
CA ASN A 235 7.82 -4.16 -13.86
C ASN A 235 7.75 -3.46 -15.22
N LYS A 236 6.55 -3.12 -15.70
CA LYS A 236 6.32 -2.47 -17.00
C LYS A 236 7.04 -1.13 -17.25
N LYS A 237 7.62 -0.49 -16.22
CA LYS A 237 8.48 0.70 -16.35
C LYS A 237 9.98 0.38 -16.41
N SER A 238 10.36 -0.88 -16.17
CA SER A 238 11.75 -1.32 -16.29
C SER A 238 12.18 -1.28 -17.75
N LEU A 239 13.37 -0.74 -18.00
CA LEU A 239 14.05 -0.81 -19.28
C LEU A 239 15.08 -1.95 -19.26
N PHE A 240 15.24 -2.57 -20.42
CA PHE A 240 16.07 -3.74 -20.68
C PHE A 240 16.98 -3.50 -21.88
N SER A 241 18.21 -4.01 -21.81
CA SER A 241 19.06 -4.28 -22.95
C SER A 241 19.58 -5.71 -22.79
N ASP A 242 19.98 -6.34 -23.88
CA ASP A 242 20.89 -7.49 -23.96
C ASP A 242 22.05 -7.48 -22.94
N TYR A 243 22.55 -6.32 -22.50
CA TYR A 243 23.46 -6.23 -21.34
C TYR A 243 22.92 -6.89 -20.05
N ASN A 244 21.59 -6.99 -19.91
CA ASN A 244 20.93 -7.69 -18.82
C ASN A 244 21.16 -9.20 -18.87
N CYS A 245 21.45 -9.82 -20.03
CA CYS A 245 21.92 -11.21 -20.06
C CYS A 245 23.45 -11.29 -19.88
N ASP A 246 23.88 -12.35 -19.22
CA ASP A 246 25.25 -12.91 -19.16
C ASP A 246 26.44 -12.04 -18.65
N LEU A 247 26.39 -10.71 -18.66
CA LEU A 247 27.45 -9.84 -18.10
C LEU A 247 27.35 -9.58 -16.59
N VAL A 248 26.23 -10.00 -15.98
CA VAL A 248 25.97 -10.06 -14.54
C VAL A 248 25.18 -11.34 -14.31
N GLN A 249 25.61 -12.18 -13.37
CA GLN A 249 24.91 -13.42 -13.07
C GLN A 249 23.69 -13.12 -12.18
N TRP A 250 22.53 -12.86 -12.79
CA TRP A 250 21.32 -12.40 -12.08
C TRP A 250 20.53 -13.48 -11.34
N ASN A 251 20.79 -14.76 -11.64
CA ASN A 251 20.14 -15.93 -11.06
C ASN A 251 21.17 -17.08 -10.92
N ASP A 252 20.77 -18.20 -10.30
CA ASP A 252 21.60 -19.42 -10.29
C ASP A 252 21.67 -20.07 -11.68
N LYS A 253 22.84 -20.58 -12.07
CA LYS A 253 23.08 -21.15 -13.42
C LYS A 253 22.24 -22.40 -13.73
N LYS A 254 21.67 -23.05 -12.71
CA LYS A 254 20.75 -24.19 -12.88
C LYS A 254 19.33 -23.73 -13.26
N LEU A 255 18.97 -22.49 -12.94
CA LEU A 255 17.70 -21.86 -13.32
C LEU A 255 17.84 -21.06 -14.62
N ASP A 256 18.99 -20.41 -14.79
CA ASP A 256 19.29 -19.40 -15.81
C ASP A 256 20.67 -19.72 -16.41
N PRO A 257 20.76 -20.66 -17.37
CA PRO A 257 22.04 -21.11 -17.93
C PRO A 257 22.74 -19.98 -18.68
N LEU A 258 24.04 -19.78 -18.41
CA LEU A 258 24.82 -18.76 -19.11
C LEU A 258 24.87 -19.04 -20.62
N GLY A 259 24.64 -18.01 -21.43
CA GLY A 259 24.64 -18.12 -22.89
C GLY A 259 23.37 -18.75 -23.47
N ASP A 260 22.25 -18.74 -22.73
CA ASP A 260 20.91 -18.93 -23.33
C ASP A 260 20.33 -17.61 -23.89
N TYR A 261 21.03 -16.49 -23.65
CA TYR A 261 20.76 -15.13 -24.10
C TYR A 261 19.34 -14.64 -23.80
N GLN A 262 18.80 -15.12 -22.68
CA GLN A 262 17.54 -14.67 -22.11
C GLN A 262 17.77 -13.95 -20.79
N PHE A 263 16.75 -13.21 -20.36
CA PHE A 263 16.71 -12.60 -19.04
C PHE A 263 15.56 -13.22 -18.24
N LEU A 264 15.89 -14.12 -17.31
CA LEU A 264 14.89 -14.81 -16.49
C LEU A 264 14.35 -13.93 -15.37
N LEU A 265 13.05 -13.66 -15.42
CA LEU A 265 12.23 -13.13 -14.34
C LEU A 265 11.37 -14.25 -13.72
N ARG A 266 11.39 -14.36 -12.39
CA ARG A 266 10.60 -15.33 -11.64
C ARG A 266 9.42 -14.66 -10.93
N ALA A 267 8.28 -15.34 -10.86
CA ALA A 267 7.12 -14.89 -10.10
C ALA A 267 7.35 -15.08 -8.59
N GLN A 268 7.21 -14.03 -7.80
CA GLN A 268 7.20 -14.16 -6.34
C GLN A 268 5.81 -14.54 -5.84
N TRP A 269 5.75 -15.50 -4.93
CA TRP A 269 4.54 -15.87 -4.21
C TRP A 269 4.64 -15.44 -2.75
N ASN A 270 3.66 -14.65 -2.34
CA ASN A 270 3.44 -14.20 -0.98
C ASN A 270 2.23 -14.94 -0.38
N ALA A 271 2.24 -15.12 0.93
CA ALA A 271 1.09 -15.59 1.69
C ALA A 271 0.58 -14.45 2.60
N ARG A 272 -0.73 -14.45 2.89
CA ARG A 272 -1.41 -13.41 3.67
C ARG A 272 -2.06 -13.99 4.93
N ALA A 273 -1.71 -13.47 6.10
CA ALA A 273 -2.49 -13.67 7.31
C ALA A 273 -3.54 -12.58 7.44
N THR A 274 -4.76 -12.96 7.83
CA THR A 274 -5.87 -12.03 8.09
C THR A 274 -6.46 -12.32 9.46
N PHE A 275 -6.49 -11.32 10.32
CA PHE A 275 -6.99 -11.41 11.69
C PHE A 275 -8.41 -10.84 11.78
N ASN A 276 -9.38 -11.71 12.06
CA ASN A 276 -10.79 -11.38 12.24
C ASN A 276 -11.14 -11.30 13.73
N ALA A 277 -11.33 -10.09 14.26
CA ALA A 277 -11.64 -9.85 15.67
C ALA A 277 -13.00 -10.41 16.13
N ASN A 278 -13.86 -10.90 15.22
CA ASN A 278 -15.07 -11.66 15.54
C ASN A 278 -15.99 -10.96 16.56
N GLY A 279 -16.45 -9.75 16.20
CA GLY A 279 -17.23 -8.87 17.09
C GLY A 279 -16.39 -8.13 18.15
N GLY A 280 -15.07 -8.15 18.05
CA GLY A 280 -14.16 -7.28 18.82
C GLY A 280 -13.55 -6.16 17.97
N VAL A 281 -12.75 -5.33 18.63
CA VAL A 281 -12.12 -4.10 18.12
C VAL A 281 -10.62 -4.18 18.31
N PHE A 282 -9.85 -3.74 17.30
CA PHE A 282 -8.40 -3.57 17.44
C PHE A 282 -8.09 -2.17 17.97
N ASN A 283 -7.05 -2.03 18.80
CA ASN A 283 -6.80 -0.79 19.55
C ASN A 283 -6.59 0.47 18.69
N ASP A 284 -6.23 0.32 17.41
CA ASP A 284 -5.93 1.42 16.48
C ASP A 284 -6.98 1.60 15.35
N LYS A 285 -8.08 0.83 15.33
CA LYS A 285 -9.04 0.83 14.21
C LYS A 285 -10.48 0.50 14.66
N ASN A 286 -11.47 1.16 14.04
CA ASN A 286 -12.90 0.94 14.31
C ASN A 286 -13.34 -0.52 14.13
N GLU A 287 -14.49 -0.86 14.73
CA GLU A 287 -15.16 -2.15 14.63
C GLU A 287 -15.14 -2.73 13.19
N ASN A 288 -14.73 -3.99 13.08
CA ASN A 288 -14.64 -4.81 11.86
C ASN A 288 -13.48 -4.56 10.87
N THR A 289 -12.45 -3.75 11.18
CA THR A 289 -11.25 -3.79 10.31
C THR A 289 -10.50 -5.11 10.45
N LYS A 290 -10.30 -5.81 9.32
CA LYS A 290 -9.30 -6.88 9.21
C LYS A 290 -7.91 -6.27 9.44
N ASP A 291 -7.14 -6.86 10.35
CA ASP A 291 -5.68 -6.63 10.34
C ASP A 291 -5.04 -7.68 9.44
N GLU A 292 -4.09 -7.29 8.59
CA GLU A 292 -3.46 -8.19 7.64
C GLU A 292 -1.94 -8.04 7.57
N VAL A 293 -1.26 -9.18 7.40
CA VAL A 293 0.19 -9.25 7.22
C VAL A 293 0.44 -10.10 5.98
N THR A 294 1.19 -9.56 5.01
CA THR A 294 1.59 -10.27 3.80
C THR A 294 3.10 -10.40 3.77
N THR A 295 3.62 -11.60 3.53
CA THR A 295 5.06 -11.87 3.41
C THR A 295 5.34 -12.99 2.40
N ILE A 296 6.60 -13.18 2.01
CA ILE A 296 7.02 -14.27 1.12
C ILE A 296 6.66 -15.61 1.78
N VAL A 297 6.17 -16.57 0.98
CA VAL A 297 5.84 -17.93 1.45
C VAL A 297 6.98 -18.54 2.27
N GLY A 298 6.63 -19.13 3.42
CA GLY A 298 7.59 -19.79 4.31
C GLY A 298 8.35 -18.84 5.24
N LYS A 299 8.07 -17.53 5.21
CA LYS A 299 8.56 -16.59 6.22
C LYS A 299 7.70 -16.65 7.49
N LYS A 300 8.33 -16.34 8.62
CA LYS A 300 7.62 -16.18 9.89
C LYS A 300 6.90 -14.82 9.95
N ILE A 301 5.77 -14.82 10.62
CA ILE A 301 5.05 -13.63 11.10
C ILE A 301 4.85 -13.74 12.61
N THR A 302 4.49 -12.63 13.24
CA THR A 302 3.97 -12.61 14.61
C THR A 302 2.44 -12.60 14.57
N ILE A 303 1.81 -13.48 15.35
CA ILE A 303 0.36 -13.50 15.53
C ILE A 303 -0.10 -12.21 16.21
N ALA A 304 -1.15 -11.58 15.67
CA ALA A 304 -1.62 -10.26 16.08
C ALA A 304 -1.92 -10.17 17.60
N GLN A 305 -1.77 -8.96 18.14
CA GLN A 305 -2.12 -8.69 19.54
C GLN A 305 -3.62 -8.89 19.78
N ALA A 306 -3.99 -9.18 21.03
CA ALA A 306 -5.38 -9.44 21.38
C ALA A 306 -6.25 -8.19 21.10
N PRO A 307 -7.33 -8.30 20.31
CA PRO A 307 -8.37 -7.27 20.26
C PRO A 307 -9.10 -7.19 21.60
N THR A 308 -9.91 -6.15 21.76
CA THR A 308 -10.83 -5.99 22.89
C THR A 308 -12.27 -6.22 22.46
N ARG A 309 -13.15 -6.59 23.40
CA ARG A 309 -14.60 -6.71 23.17
C ARG A 309 -15.29 -6.50 24.51
N GLU A 310 -16.24 -5.57 24.57
CA GLU A 310 -16.96 -5.27 25.82
C GLU A 310 -17.66 -6.53 26.35
N ASP A 311 -17.57 -6.78 27.66
CA ASP A 311 -18.14 -7.95 28.36
C ASP A 311 -17.63 -9.34 27.97
N TYR A 312 -16.61 -9.44 27.10
CA TYR A 312 -15.93 -10.69 26.75
C TYR A 312 -14.43 -10.65 27.09
N GLN A 313 -13.90 -11.81 27.47
CA GLN A 313 -12.47 -12.08 27.58
C GLN A 313 -11.96 -12.74 26.29
N PHE A 314 -10.89 -12.21 25.71
CA PHE A 314 -10.18 -12.85 24.61
C PHE A 314 -9.48 -14.12 25.11
N LEU A 315 -9.63 -15.24 24.39
CA LEU A 315 -8.98 -16.51 24.73
C LEU A 315 -7.76 -16.81 23.85
N ASN A 316 -7.94 -16.78 22.54
CA ASN A 316 -6.93 -17.11 21.53
C ASN A 316 -7.42 -16.75 20.12
N TRP A 317 -6.49 -16.77 19.17
CA TRP A 317 -6.78 -16.83 17.75
C TRP A 317 -6.99 -18.29 17.34
N VAL A 318 -7.89 -18.54 16.39
CA VAL A 318 -8.18 -19.88 15.87
C VAL A 318 -8.12 -19.87 14.34
N ASP A 319 -7.41 -20.82 13.73
CA ASP A 319 -7.40 -20.99 12.28
C ASP A 319 -8.61 -21.80 11.76
N ALA A 320 -8.71 -21.96 10.44
CA ALA A 320 -9.78 -22.73 9.81
C ALA A 320 -9.78 -24.24 10.15
N ALA A 321 -8.67 -24.77 10.67
CA ALA A 321 -8.56 -26.16 11.13
C ALA A 321 -8.89 -26.31 12.63
N GLY A 322 -9.25 -25.22 13.32
CA GLY A 322 -9.56 -25.22 14.75
C GLY A 322 -8.33 -25.14 15.66
N LYS A 323 -7.12 -24.96 15.12
CA LYS A 323 -5.89 -24.85 15.91
C LYS A 323 -5.80 -23.45 16.54
N THR A 324 -5.41 -23.42 17.82
CA THR A 324 -5.37 -22.20 18.64
C THR A 324 -3.96 -21.60 18.71
N TYR A 325 -3.88 -20.26 18.69
CA TYR A 325 -2.64 -19.49 18.72
C TYR A 325 -2.72 -18.33 19.73
N LYS A 326 -1.60 -18.01 20.37
CA LYS A 326 -1.51 -16.89 21.33
C LYS A 326 -1.09 -15.59 20.64
N PRO A 327 -1.52 -14.42 21.15
CA PRO A 327 -0.96 -13.14 20.75
C PRO A 327 0.57 -13.12 20.90
N GLY A 328 1.28 -12.58 19.90
CA GLY A 328 2.75 -12.52 19.92
C GLY A 328 3.48 -13.81 19.54
N GLU A 329 2.77 -14.91 19.28
CA GLU A 329 3.38 -16.19 18.85
C GLU A 329 3.98 -16.10 17.45
N GLU A 330 5.11 -16.78 17.19
CA GLU A 330 5.66 -16.90 15.83
C GLU A 330 4.90 -17.95 15.01
N TYR A 331 4.52 -17.61 13.78
CA TYR A 331 3.86 -18.52 12.84
C TYR A 331 4.52 -18.49 11.46
N THR A 332 4.84 -19.66 10.90
CA THR A 332 5.37 -19.77 9.52
C THR A 332 4.22 -19.71 8.52
N LEU A 333 4.13 -18.62 7.75
CA LEU A 333 3.02 -18.35 6.86
C LEU A 333 3.30 -18.95 5.46
N ASN A 334 2.66 -20.10 5.19
CA ASN A 334 2.86 -20.86 3.94
C ASN A 334 1.76 -20.63 2.90
N ALA A 335 0.57 -20.21 3.32
CA ALA A 335 -0.59 -19.96 2.47
C ALA A 335 -1.45 -18.83 3.09
N ASN A 336 -2.44 -18.34 2.36
CA ASN A 336 -3.41 -17.40 2.87
C ASN A 336 -4.20 -18.04 4.03
N THR A 337 -4.11 -17.44 5.22
CA THR A 337 -4.66 -18.00 6.47
C THR A 337 -5.51 -16.95 7.18
N VAL A 338 -6.74 -17.33 7.55
CA VAL A 338 -7.61 -16.50 8.39
C VAL A 338 -7.54 -16.99 9.83
N PHE A 339 -7.20 -16.07 10.74
CA PHE A 339 -7.23 -16.28 12.18
C PHE A 339 -8.44 -15.55 12.76
N THR A 340 -9.30 -16.26 13.48
CA THR A 340 -10.54 -15.72 14.06
C THR A 340 -10.42 -15.67 15.58
N ALA A 341 -10.76 -14.54 16.19
CA ALA A 341 -10.70 -14.39 17.65
C ALA A 341 -11.77 -15.25 18.33
N LYS A 342 -11.36 -16.01 19.37
CA LYS A 342 -12.24 -16.78 20.23
C LYS A 342 -12.43 -16.07 21.56
N TRP A 343 -13.69 -15.94 21.96
CA TRP A 343 -14.12 -15.14 23.10
C TRP A 343 -14.81 -16.01 24.16
N LYS A 344 -14.71 -15.60 25.43
CA LYS A 344 -15.52 -16.09 26.55
C LYS A 344 -16.32 -14.92 27.12
N GLN A 345 -17.64 -15.04 27.24
CA GLN A 345 -18.44 -14.03 27.92
C GLN A 345 -18.09 -14.01 29.42
N ILE A 346 -17.78 -12.82 29.95
CA ILE A 346 -17.43 -12.62 31.37
C ILE A 346 -18.46 -11.79 32.12
N ARG A 347 -19.26 -10.98 31.42
CA ARG A 347 -20.45 -10.32 31.99
C ARG A 347 -21.67 -10.62 31.14
N SER A 348 -22.79 -10.79 31.81
CA SER A 348 -24.12 -10.97 31.22
C SER A 348 -24.98 -9.75 31.53
N THR A 349 -25.95 -9.46 30.68
CA THR A 349 -26.91 -8.37 30.85
C THR A 349 -28.29 -8.91 31.22
N VAL A 350 -28.80 -8.50 32.38
CA VAL A 350 -30.19 -8.75 32.81
C VAL A 350 -31.04 -7.55 32.42
N THR A 351 -32.04 -7.78 31.57
CA THR A 351 -32.96 -6.76 31.08
C THR A 351 -34.29 -6.84 31.84
N PHE A 352 -34.58 -5.84 32.65
CA PHE A 352 -35.80 -5.72 33.46
C PHE A 352 -36.87 -4.93 32.70
N LYS A 353 -38.01 -5.57 32.38
CA LYS A 353 -39.14 -4.96 31.66
C LYS A 353 -40.36 -4.77 32.56
N ASN A 354 -40.86 -3.54 32.60
CA ASN A 354 -42.10 -3.15 33.28
C ASN A 354 -43.01 -2.42 32.27
N GLY A 355 -43.82 -3.18 31.53
CA GLY A 355 -44.45 -2.68 30.31
C GLY A 355 -43.37 -2.23 29.31
N ASP A 356 -43.52 -1.01 28.78
CA ASP A 356 -42.56 -0.42 27.84
C ASP A 356 -41.27 0.08 28.52
N LYS A 357 -41.26 0.22 29.86
CA LYS A 357 -40.07 0.66 30.59
C LYS A 357 -39.05 -0.47 30.69
N THR A 358 -37.82 -0.20 30.27
CA THR A 358 -36.70 -1.14 30.30
C THR A 358 -35.53 -0.59 31.10
N GLN A 359 -34.92 -1.41 31.95
CA GLN A 359 -33.65 -1.11 32.62
C GLN A 359 -32.72 -2.33 32.50
N THR A 360 -31.41 -2.11 32.37
CA THR A 360 -30.41 -3.16 32.25
C THR A 360 -29.45 -3.14 33.44
N VAL A 361 -29.09 -4.32 33.94
CA VAL A 361 -28.05 -4.51 34.97
C VAL A 361 -27.02 -5.49 34.41
N LYS A 362 -25.75 -5.14 34.48
CA LYS A 362 -24.65 -6.07 34.17
C LYS A 362 -24.32 -6.90 35.40
N VAL A 363 -23.96 -8.15 35.20
CA VAL A 363 -23.58 -9.09 36.25
C VAL A 363 -22.46 -10.00 35.76
N GLU A 364 -21.52 -10.38 36.63
CA GLU A 364 -20.50 -11.37 36.26
C GLU A 364 -21.14 -12.72 35.87
N THR A 365 -20.72 -13.28 34.74
CA THR A 365 -21.32 -14.52 34.22
C THR A 365 -21.04 -15.69 35.16
N GLY A 366 -22.10 -16.34 35.63
CA GLY A 366 -22.07 -17.39 36.67
C GLY A 366 -22.22 -16.86 38.10
N LYS A 367 -22.53 -15.57 38.30
CA LYS A 367 -22.82 -14.95 39.60
C LYS A 367 -24.26 -14.47 39.70
N ALA A 368 -24.65 -14.07 40.90
CA ALA A 368 -25.91 -13.38 41.16
C ALA A 368 -25.63 -11.92 41.55
N ILE A 369 -26.52 -11.00 41.17
CA ILE A 369 -26.35 -9.54 41.28
C ILE A 369 -25.96 -9.11 42.70
N ASP A 370 -26.56 -9.69 43.74
CA ASP A 370 -26.30 -9.33 45.13
C ASP A 370 -24.91 -9.80 45.64
N THR A 371 -24.17 -10.60 44.86
CA THR A 371 -22.97 -11.33 45.29
C THR A 371 -21.75 -11.14 44.39
N ASP A 372 -21.86 -10.34 43.33
CA ASP A 372 -20.79 -10.16 42.36
C ASP A 372 -19.82 -9.01 42.73
N ALA A 373 -18.78 -8.82 41.90
CA ALA A 373 -17.79 -7.78 42.10
C ALA A 373 -18.23 -6.36 41.64
N LEU A 374 -19.35 -6.21 40.92
CA LEU A 374 -19.74 -4.98 40.22
C LEU A 374 -20.49 -4.01 41.15
N LYS A 375 -19.75 -3.15 41.86
CA LYS A 375 -20.30 -2.26 42.90
C LYS A 375 -21.17 -1.11 42.39
N ASP A 376 -21.18 -0.87 41.08
CA ASP A 376 -22.05 0.06 40.37
C ASP A 376 -23.37 -0.58 39.89
N GLN A 377 -23.49 -1.90 39.98
CA GLN A 377 -24.63 -2.68 39.53
C GLN A 377 -25.45 -3.18 40.73
N SER A 378 -26.78 -3.15 40.62
CA SER A 378 -27.69 -3.63 41.67
C SER A 378 -29.08 -3.90 41.11
N MET A 379 -29.91 -4.65 41.85
CA MET A 379 -31.31 -4.87 41.47
C MET A 379 -32.08 -3.55 41.33
N PRO A 380 -32.96 -3.40 40.32
CA PRO A 380 -33.86 -2.27 40.23
C PRO A 380 -34.74 -2.16 41.48
N LYS A 381 -35.09 -0.93 41.87
CA LYS A 381 -36.18 -0.72 42.84
C LYS A 381 -37.47 -1.34 42.31
N ASN A 382 -38.24 -1.98 43.19
CA ASN A 382 -39.51 -2.60 42.83
C ASN A 382 -40.44 -1.57 42.13
N PRO A 383 -40.98 -1.88 40.94
CA PRO A 383 -41.80 -0.95 40.19
C PRO A 383 -43.17 -0.75 40.82
N THR A 384 -43.72 0.46 40.70
CA THR A 384 -45.08 0.80 41.12
C THR A 384 -46.05 0.78 39.94
N LYS A 385 -47.31 0.43 40.20
CA LYS A 385 -48.42 0.44 39.23
C LYS A 385 -49.75 0.67 39.95
N ASP A 386 -50.47 1.72 39.57
CA ASP A 386 -51.69 2.13 40.28
C ASP A 386 -52.77 1.05 40.26
N GLY A 387 -53.35 0.76 41.44
CA GLY A 387 -54.33 -0.31 41.63
C GLY A 387 -53.74 -1.73 41.67
N TYR A 388 -52.41 -1.88 41.66
CA TYR A 388 -51.73 -3.17 41.75
C TYR A 388 -50.57 -3.13 42.78
N THR A 389 -50.18 -4.32 43.24
CA THR A 389 -48.98 -4.54 44.06
C THR A 389 -47.97 -5.34 43.25
N PHE A 390 -46.70 -4.92 43.26
CA PHE A 390 -45.63 -5.70 42.65
C PHE A 390 -45.43 -7.03 43.38
N LYS A 391 -45.44 -8.13 42.63
CA LYS A 391 -45.29 -9.49 43.16
C LYS A 391 -43.83 -9.96 43.08
N GLU A 392 -43.27 -9.94 41.87
CA GLU A 392 -41.95 -10.51 41.57
C GLU A 392 -41.45 -10.04 40.20
N TRP A 393 -40.14 -10.15 39.98
CA TRP A 393 -39.59 -10.25 38.62
C TRP A 393 -39.69 -11.72 38.19
N ASN A 394 -40.17 -11.98 36.98
CA ASN A 394 -40.32 -13.35 36.46
C ASN A 394 -39.66 -13.50 35.09
N THR A 395 -39.09 -14.67 34.82
CA THR A 395 -38.44 -15.00 33.53
C THR A 395 -39.40 -15.11 32.35
N LYS A 396 -40.72 -15.03 32.57
CA LYS A 396 -41.74 -14.90 31.51
C LYS A 396 -42.72 -13.75 31.83
N ALA A 397 -43.19 -13.07 30.78
CA ALA A 397 -44.13 -11.96 30.90
C ALA A 397 -45.52 -12.36 31.44
N ASP A 398 -45.90 -13.64 31.32
CA ASP A 398 -47.16 -14.18 31.83
C ASP A 398 -47.09 -14.61 33.32
N GLY A 399 -45.92 -14.47 33.97
CA GLY A 399 -45.69 -14.89 35.34
C GLY A 399 -45.62 -16.41 35.55
N LYS A 400 -45.60 -17.22 34.48
CA LYS A 400 -45.47 -18.69 34.55
C LYS A 400 -44.03 -19.19 34.38
N GLY A 401 -43.05 -18.28 34.39
CA GLY A 401 -41.64 -18.61 34.48
C GLY A 401 -41.19 -18.78 35.93
N LYS A 402 -39.87 -18.91 36.12
CA LYS A 402 -39.23 -18.84 37.43
C LYS A 402 -39.17 -17.38 37.90
N ALA A 403 -39.40 -17.15 39.19
CA ALA A 403 -39.09 -15.90 39.85
C ALA A 403 -37.59 -15.58 39.74
N PHE A 404 -37.25 -14.31 39.64
CA PHE A 404 -35.90 -13.78 39.55
C PHE A 404 -35.65 -12.81 40.71
N THR A 405 -34.53 -13.01 41.40
CA THR A 405 -34.09 -12.25 42.58
C THR A 405 -32.64 -11.82 42.38
N GLY A 406 -32.16 -10.87 43.18
CA GLY A 406 -30.74 -10.51 43.17
C GLY A 406 -29.79 -11.66 43.56
N THR A 407 -30.33 -12.71 44.20
CA THR A 407 -29.64 -13.99 44.52
C THR A 407 -29.71 -15.04 43.39
N THR A 408 -30.36 -14.75 42.27
CA THR A 408 -30.45 -15.68 41.13
C THR A 408 -29.18 -15.67 40.28
N LEU A 409 -28.60 -16.84 40.01
CA LEU A 409 -27.40 -16.96 39.16
C LEU A 409 -27.71 -16.67 37.69
N VAL A 410 -26.88 -15.84 37.07
CA VAL A 410 -27.01 -15.39 35.68
C VAL A 410 -25.86 -15.97 34.85
N ASN A 411 -26.17 -16.90 33.94
CA ASN A 411 -25.19 -17.62 33.12
C ASN A 411 -25.12 -17.14 31.65
N SER A 412 -26.04 -16.27 31.26
CA SER A 412 -26.13 -15.64 29.94
C SER A 412 -27.03 -14.40 30.06
N ASP A 413 -27.06 -13.57 29.02
CA ASP A 413 -28.04 -12.49 28.91
C ASP A 413 -29.46 -13.05 29.03
N LEU A 414 -30.34 -12.33 29.75
CA LEU A 414 -31.76 -12.68 29.86
C LEU A 414 -32.65 -11.45 30.03
N THR A 415 -33.95 -11.63 29.80
CA THR A 415 -34.98 -10.64 30.10
C THR A 415 -35.92 -11.16 31.19
N VAL A 416 -36.26 -10.30 32.15
CA VAL A 416 -37.23 -10.58 33.23
C VAL A 416 -38.30 -9.49 33.26
N TYR A 417 -39.50 -9.86 33.71
CA TYR A 417 -40.72 -9.07 33.58
C TYR A 417 -41.34 -8.81 34.94
N ALA A 418 -41.81 -7.59 35.18
CA ALA A 418 -42.50 -7.23 36.42
C ALA A 418 -43.92 -7.84 36.45
N ILE A 419 -44.17 -8.71 37.42
CA ILE A 419 -45.49 -9.32 37.64
C ILE A 419 -46.19 -8.60 38.78
N PHE A 420 -47.50 -8.39 38.62
CA PHE A 420 -48.32 -7.58 39.53
C PHE A 420 -49.61 -8.30 39.92
N THR A 421 -50.01 -8.17 41.17
CA THR A 421 -51.30 -8.62 41.70
C THR A 421 -52.26 -7.43 41.79
N LYS A 422 -53.50 -7.56 41.33
CA LYS A 422 -54.51 -6.49 41.41
C LYS A 422 -54.92 -6.28 42.86
N ASN A 423 -54.93 -5.03 43.33
CA ASN A 423 -55.38 -4.70 44.68
C ASN A 423 -56.90 -4.83 44.75
N LEU A 424 -57.40 -5.59 45.72
CA LEU A 424 -58.83 -5.66 46.00
C LEU A 424 -59.25 -4.34 46.68
N LYS A 425 -60.24 -3.66 46.10
CA LYS A 425 -60.86 -2.49 46.74
C LYS A 425 -61.53 -2.97 48.04
N PRO A 426 -61.32 -2.32 49.19
CA PRO A 426 -62.06 -2.68 50.40
C PRO A 426 -63.56 -2.59 50.10
N ALA A 427 -64.32 -3.56 50.58
CA ALA A 427 -65.77 -3.58 50.42
C ALA A 427 -66.36 -2.28 51.03
N PRO A 428 -67.37 -1.66 50.41
CA PRO A 428 -68.06 -0.55 51.04
C PRO A 428 -68.65 -1.03 52.37
N THR A 429 -68.32 -0.35 53.46
CA THR A 429 -69.01 -0.54 54.74
C THR A 429 -70.51 -0.27 54.53
N PRO A 430 -71.40 -1.18 54.96
CA PRO A 430 -72.84 -0.95 54.82
C PRO A 430 -73.28 0.21 55.70
N ASP A 431 -74.03 1.15 55.12
CA ASP A 431 -74.65 2.25 55.87
C ASP A 431 -75.68 1.73 56.89
N PRO A 432 -75.85 2.42 58.04
CA PRO A 432 -76.75 1.97 59.09
C PRO A 432 -78.22 2.02 58.67
N ILE A 433 -78.92 0.89 58.85
CA ILE A 433 -80.33 0.70 58.52
C ILE A 433 -81.24 1.42 59.52
N LEU A 434 -82.23 2.16 59.02
CA LEU A 434 -83.44 2.56 59.76
C LEU A 434 -84.64 1.72 59.26
N PRO A 435 -85.59 1.33 60.14
CA PRO A 435 -86.48 0.20 59.88
C PRO A 435 -87.79 0.58 59.18
N ALA A 436 -88.36 -0.39 58.46
CA ALA A 436 -89.76 -0.40 58.05
C ALA A 436 -90.52 -1.52 58.79
N PRO A 437 -91.76 -1.31 59.31
CA PRO A 437 -92.45 -2.32 60.13
C PRO A 437 -93.25 -3.36 59.31
N PHE A 438 -93.02 -4.63 59.64
CA PHE A 438 -93.94 -5.78 59.70
C PHE A 438 -95.12 -5.95 58.69
N GLU A 439 -94.92 -6.89 57.74
CA GLU A 439 -95.57 -8.23 57.69
C GLU A 439 -97.11 -8.42 57.55
N PRO A 440 -97.63 -9.62 57.13
CA PRO A 440 -96.93 -10.82 56.60
C PRO A 440 -97.61 -11.58 55.41
N GLU A 441 -96.92 -12.67 55.02
CA GLU A 441 -97.43 -13.99 54.53
C GLU A 441 -97.47 -14.40 53.04
N SER A 442 -96.87 -15.60 52.86
CA SER A 442 -97.29 -16.73 51.99
C SER A 442 -96.97 -16.72 50.49
N GLY A 443 -96.04 -17.61 50.07
CA GLY A 443 -95.89 -17.99 48.66
C GLY A 443 -94.58 -18.72 48.28
N MET A 444 -94.47 -20.00 48.63
CA MET A 444 -93.87 -21.12 47.86
C MET A 444 -92.71 -20.84 46.85
N GLU A 445 -91.53 -21.46 47.03
CA GLU A 445 -91.04 -22.58 46.19
C GLU A 445 -89.60 -23.06 46.53
N ASN A 446 -89.22 -24.23 46.00
CA ASN A 446 -88.03 -25.03 46.34
C ASN A 446 -86.83 -24.76 45.37
N PRO A 447 -85.61 -25.29 45.62
CA PRO A 447 -84.37 -24.67 45.15
C PRO A 447 -83.80 -25.13 43.79
N LEU A 448 -82.99 -24.22 43.19
CA LEU A 448 -81.73 -24.44 42.43
C LEU A 448 -81.63 -25.69 41.51
N SER A 449 -81.34 -25.57 40.21
CA SER A 449 -80.01 -25.10 39.74
C SER A 449 -79.93 -24.83 38.21
N VAL A 450 -79.24 -23.74 37.84
CA VAL A 450 -78.36 -23.53 36.66
C VAL A 450 -78.80 -24.01 35.24
N PRO A 451 -79.12 -23.06 34.34
CA PRO A 451 -78.85 -23.14 32.89
C PRO A 451 -77.50 -22.47 32.53
N GLU A 452 -76.91 -22.55 31.32
CA GLU A 452 -76.96 -23.47 30.16
C GLU A 452 -75.87 -22.96 29.17
N SER A 453 -75.66 -23.69 28.05
CA SER A 453 -75.08 -23.21 26.78
C SER A 453 -73.54 -23.12 26.65
N GLN A 454 -72.92 -23.49 25.52
CA GLN A 454 -73.48 -24.09 24.30
C GLN A 454 -72.41 -24.90 23.51
N THR A 455 -72.86 -25.98 22.87
CA THR A 455 -72.15 -26.73 21.80
C THR A 455 -72.03 -25.86 20.53
N PRO A 456 -71.11 -26.17 19.57
CA PRO A 456 -71.38 -27.27 18.64
C PRO A 456 -70.15 -28.11 18.22
N GLU A 457 -70.47 -29.23 17.58
CA GLU A 457 -69.57 -30.17 16.91
C GLU A 457 -69.13 -29.66 15.52
N THR A 458 -68.02 -30.19 14.98
CA THR A 458 -68.00 -31.08 13.78
C THR A 458 -66.69 -31.00 12.99
N LYS A 459 -66.29 -32.14 12.42
CA LYS A 459 -65.15 -32.40 11.52
C LYS A 459 -65.31 -31.67 10.17
N GLN A 460 -64.22 -31.37 9.45
CA GLN A 460 -63.75 -32.23 8.33
C GLN A 460 -62.44 -31.75 7.67
N GLU A 461 -61.90 -32.67 6.87
CA GLU A 461 -60.81 -32.62 5.88
C GLU A 461 -60.79 -31.35 4.97
N LEU A 462 -59.74 -31.01 4.20
CA LEU A 462 -59.05 -31.85 3.19
C LEU A 462 -57.87 -31.07 2.53
N SER A 463 -56.89 -31.78 1.95
CA SER A 463 -56.10 -31.48 0.70
C SER A 463 -55.71 -30.01 0.39
N SER A 464 -54.44 -29.64 0.15
CA SER A 464 -53.68 -30.01 -1.07
C SER A 464 -52.30 -29.34 -1.08
N ALA A 465 -51.34 -29.94 -1.79
CA ALA A 465 -50.16 -29.22 -2.30
C ALA A 465 -50.48 -28.52 -3.63
N PRO A 466 -49.69 -27.52 -4.05
CA PRO A 466 -48.83 -27.82 -5.19
C PRO A 466 -47.40 -27.26 -5.09
N LYS A 467 -46.53 -27.78 -5.95
CA LYS A 467 -45.23 -27.17 -6.29
C LYS A 467 -45.45 -25.87 -7.07
N SER A 468 -44.52 -24.93 -6.96
CA SER A 468 -44.07 -24.19 -8.15
C SER A 468 -42.55 -24.02 -8.11
N GLU A 469 -41.95 -24.08 -9.30
CA GLU A 469 -40.59 -23.60 -9.54
C GLU A 469 -40.63 -22.08 -9.62
N HIS A 470 -39.50 -21.42 -9.34
CA HIS A 470 -39.15 -20.16 -9.98
C HIS A 470 -37.65 -19.94 -9.94
N GLU A 471 -37.03 -19.93 -11.12
CA GLU A 471 -35.70 -19.35 -11.31
C GLU A 471 -35.75 -17.86 -10.99
N HIS A 472 -34.66 -17.31 -10.45
CA HIS A 472 -34.36 -15.90 -10.68
C HIS A 472 -32.86 -15.64 -10.77
N ASN A 473 -32.47 -14.97 -11.84
CA ASN A 473 -31.11 -14.49 -12.08
C ASN A 473 -30.69 -13.47 -11.03
N THR A 474 -29.44 -13.52 -10.61
CA THR A 474 -28.74 -12.38 -9.98
C THR A 474 -27.42 -12.14 -10.71
N ALA A 475 -27.26 -10.93 -11.23
CA ALA A 475 -26.10 -10.54 -12.02
C ALA A 475 -24.80 -10.51 -11.20
N HIS A 476 -23.66 -10.76 -11.85
CA HIS A 476 -22.35 -10.55 -11.25
C HIS A 476 -22.05 -9.05 -11.11
N GLU A 477 -22.23 -8.52 -9.91
CA GLU A 477 -21.78 -7.18 -9.57
C GLU A 477 -20.25 -7.14 -9.44
N TYR A 478 -19.61 -6.31 -10.27
CA TYR A 478 -18.15 -6.22 -10.39
C TYR A 478 -17.56 -5.45 -9.19
N VAL A 479 -17.34 -6.14 -8.07
CA VAL A 479 -16.72 -5.53 -6.88
C VAL A 479 -15.28 -5.13 -7.19
N LYS A 480 -15.05 -3.81 -7.32
CA LYS A 480 -13.71 -3.23 -7.47
C LYS A 480 -12.86 -3.58 -6.24
N SER A 481 -11.80 -4.35 -6.43
CA SER A 481 -10.79 -4.58 -5.40
C SER A 481 -10.14 -3.24 -4.97
N PRO A 482 -10.03 -2.94 -3.67
CA PRO A 482 -9.36 -1.74 -3.21
C PRO A 482 -7.85 -1.85 -3.49
N VAL A 483 -7.32 -0.85 -4.19
CA VAL A 483 -5.87 -0.67 -4.33
C VAL A 483 -5.34 -0.16 -2.99
N VAL A 484 -4.71 -1.05 -2.22
CA VAL A 484 -3.98 -0.66 -1.00
C VAL A 484 -2.68 0.00 -1.43
N GLU A 485 -2.55 1.31 -1.20
CA GLU A 485 -1.27 2.00 -1.30
C GLU A 485 -0.32 1.44 -0.23
N HIS A 486 0.67 0.67 -0.67
CA HIS A 486 1.78 0.29 0.20
C HIS A 486 2.62 1.53 0.53
N LYS A 487 2.64 1.92 1.81
CA LYS A 487 3.67 2.79 2.37
C LYS A 487 5.04 2.23 1.98
N THR A 488 5.81 3.02 1.23
CA THR A 488 7.15 2.65 0.77
C THR A 488 8.12 2.57 1.95
N GLU A 489 8.45 1.35 2.39
CA GLU A 489 9.67 1.16 3.15
C GLU A 489 10.89 1.31 2.24
N LYS A 490 11.74 2.28 2.62
CA LYS A 490 13.12 2.53 2.16
C LYS A 490 13.43 2.12 0.71
N HIS A 491 13.17 3.07 -0.18
CA HIS A 491 13.88 3.21 -1.45
C HIS A 491 15.38 2.93 -1.29
N VAL A 492 15.98 2.19 -2.24
CA VAL A 492 17.44 2.17 -2.43
C VAL A 492 17.87 3.63 -2.62
N PRO A 493 18.96 4.10 -1.97
CA PRO A 493 19.41 5.47 -2.18
C PRO A 493 19.78 5.68 -3.65
N ALA A 494 19.21 6.71 -4.26
CA ALA A 494 19.84 7.33 -5.41
C ALA A 494 21.18 7.92 -4.92
N MET A 495 22.28 7.28 -5.31
CA MET A 495 23.59 7.93 -5.24
C MET A 495 23.67 9.03 -6.32
N PRO A 496 24.55 10.03 -6.16
CA PRO A 496 24.13 11.42 -6.29
C PRO A 496 23.82 11.85 -7.72
N LYS A 497 22.68 12.53 -7.89
CA LYS A 497 22.40 13.31 -9.09
C LYS A 497 23.39 14.49 -9.18
N THR A 498 24.42 14.37 -10.00
CA THR A 498 25.17 15.53 -10.50
C THR A 498 24.66 15.91 -11.89
N GLY A 499 23.94 17.03 -12.00
CA GLY A 499 23.64 17.64 -13.32
C GLY A 499 22.22 18.13 -13.59
N GLU A 500 21.64 18.96 -12.73
CA GLU A 500 20.74 20.05 -13.20
C GLU A 500 21.12 21.36 -12.48
N SER A 501 21.67 22.29 -13.25
CA SER A 501 22.26 23.53 -12.76
C SER A 501 21.25 24.68 -12.77
N ALA A 502 20.32 24.69 -11.82
CA ALA A 502 19.42 25.82 -11.59
C ALA A 502 18.86 25.90 -10.15
N SER A 503 19.73 25.99 -9.11
CA SER A 503 19.40 26.53 -7.75
C SER A 503 20.58 26.49 -6.75
N VAL A 504 21.71 27.15 -7.05
CA VAL A 504 22.90 27.20 -6.14
C VAL A 504 23.11 28.58 -5.49
N VAL A 505 22.07 29.43 -5.46
CA VAL A 505 22.12 30.76 -4.79
C VAL A 505 21.37 30.77 -3.44
N VAL A 506 20.58 29.73 -3.12
CA VAL A 506 19.74 29.70 -1.89
C VAL A 506 20.33 28.83 -0.76
N LEU A 507 21.36 28.01 -1.02
CA LEU A 507 21.94 27.09 -0.02
C LEU A 507 23.23 27.58 0.66
N ILE A 508 23.85 28.67 0.20
CA ILE A 508 25.01 29.29 0.87
C ILE A 508 24.55 30.27 1.99
N SER A 509 23.32 30.78 1.93
CA SER A 509 22.75 31.65 2.98
C SER A 509 22.20 30.91 4.20
N ALA A 510 21.97 29.59 4.14
CA ALA A 510 21.43 28.82 5.27
C ALA A 510 22.52 28.35 6.27
N LEU A 511 23.72 27.99 5.79
CA LEU A 511 24.80 27.50 6.66
C LEU A 511 25.51 28.62 7.45
N GLY A 512 25.47 29.86 6.95
CA GLY A 512 26.05 31.03 7.63
C GLY A 512 25.33 31.43 8.92
N PHE A 513 24.00 31.24 9.01
CA PHE A 513 23.23 31.62 10.20
C PHE A 513 23.32 30.60 11.35
N ALA A 514 23.62 29.33 11.07
CA ALA A 514 23.81 28.31 12.11
C ALA A 514 25.05 28.58 12.98
N ILE A 515 26.15 29.04 12.37
CA ILE A 515 27.41 29.33 13.06
C ILE A 515 27.32 30.66 13.85
N ALA A 516 26.66 31.67 13.29
CA ALA A 516 26.40 32.93 13.99
C ALA A 516 25.46 32.75 15.21
N GLY A 517 24.40 31.94 15.08
CA GLY A 517 23.47 31.66 16.18
C GLY A 517 24.14 30.97 17.38
N PHE A 518 25.03 30.01 17.12
CA PHE A 518 25.74 29.29 18.19
C PHE A 518 26.72 30.20 18.96
N ALA A 519 27.37 31.15 18.29
CA ALA A 519 28.26 32.12 18.94
C ALA A 519 27.49 33.08 19.88
N VAL A 520 26.33 33.59 19.45
CA VAL A 520 25.49 34.51 20.25
C VAL A 520 24.91 33.80 21.49
N VAL A 521 24.46 32.55 21.36
CA VAL A 521 23.96 31.77 22.52
C VAL A 521 25.09 31.45 23.52
N ARG A 522 26.32 31.21 23.04
CA ARG A 522 27.46 30.91 23.91
C ARG A 522 27.98 32.16 24.64
N LEU A 523 27.97 33.35 24.03
CA LEU A 523 28.31 34.60 24.74
C LEU A 523 27.26 34.98 25.80
N ARG A 524 25.97 34.74 25.56
CA ARG A 524 24.91 35.12 26.53
C ARG A 524 25.03 34.37 27.86
N ARG A 525 25.33 33.06 27.81
CA ARG A 525 25.59 32.26 29.03
C ARG A 525 26.85 32.66 29.79
N VAL A 526 27.85 33.22 29.11
CA VAL A 526 29.10 33.69 29.76
C VAL A 526 28.92 35.03 30.48
N PHE A 527 28.01 35.89 30.00
CA PHE A 527 27.68 37.14 30.69
C PHE A 527 26.73 36.96 31.88
N GLU A 528 25.73 36.08 31.79
CA GLU A 528 24.84 35.80 32.93
C GLU A 528 25.57 35.07 34.08
N ALA A 529 26.59 34.25 33.78
CA ALA A 529 27.43 33.61 34.79
C ALA A 529 28.43 34.55 35.50
N LYS A 530 28.54 35.82 35.09
CA LYS A 530 29.40 36.84 35.73
C LYS A 530 28.61 37.93 36.47
N SER A 531 27.29 37.77 36.63
CA SER A 531 26.44 38.71 37.38
C SER A 531 26.11 38.25 38.82
N VAL A 532 26.74 37.18 39.31
CA VAL A 532 26.62 36.73 40.72
C VAL A 532 28.00 36.58 41.36
N ARG A 533 28.73 37.69 41.41
CA ARG A 533 29.59 38.09 42.54
C ARG A 533 29.99 39.55 42.40
#